data_AF-A0A418F0T1-F1
#
_entry.id   AF-A0A418F0T1-F1
#
_cell.length_a   1.000
_cell.length_b   1.000
_cell.length_c   1.000
_cell.angle_alpha   90.00
_cell.angle_beta   90.00
_cell.angle_gamma   90.00
#
_symmetry.space_group_name_H-M   'P 1'
#
loop_
_entity.id
_entity.type
_entity.pdbx_description
1 polymer ?
#
loop_
_entity_poly.entity_id
_entity_poly.type
_entity_poly.pdbx_seq_one_letter_code
_entity_poly.pdbx_strand_id
1 'polypeptide(L)'
;MNPSTSSSGAHWSRHGGTRAAATGPRDVSRARNAQSSTSTRTTPLSQWKQLRQTVAIRQDVAEVGSSSPVLTSAQNRVRISHLCPEDKQKVGKLIRQLMKVGGENEQLRKQVDDVTAELDQALADKDDLQIKLAQSLDMLKTYQARMHAMQAQSDMEQAKVTAAAADAARLQQQAHDHAHALQVLRLDHDDAMRKASRQWEVDMDRLREEIAMERRQRLLLAEQLDAHQHQRLSEVDIYISI
;
A
#
# COMPACT_ATOMS: atom_id res chain seq x y z
N MET A 1 -21.33 40.58 -12.96
CA MET A 1 -20.43 40.33 -11.81
C MET A 1 -19.78 38.98 -12.01
N ASN A 2 -18.48 38.92 -11.72
CA ASN A 2 -17.49 37.98 -12.27
C ASN A 2 -17.68 36.50 -11.88
N PRO A 3 -17.27 35.56 -12.75
CA PRO A 3 -16.90 34.20 -12.35
C PRO A 3 -15.42 34.18 -11.92
N SER A 4 -15.13 33.81 -10.68
CA SER A 4 -13.75 33.58 -10.23
C SER A 4 -13.35 32.13 -10.51
N THR A 5 -12.51 31.97 -11.51
CA THR A 5 -11.66 30.80 -11.77
C THR A 5 -10.57 30.71 -10.71
N SER A 6 -10.42 29.56 -10.04
CA SER A 6 -9.20 29.23 -9.29
C SER A 6 -8.45 28.13 -10.03
N SER A 7 -7.41 28.56 -10.73
CA SER A 7 -6.36 27.77 -11.38
C SER A 7 -5.09 27.83 -10.54
N SER A 8 -4.27 26.79 -10.67
CA SER A 8 -2.84 26.70 -10.31
C SER A 8 -2.51 26.50 -8.83
N GLY A 9 -1.57 25.64 -8.45
CA GLY A 9 -0.64 24.84 -9.24
C GLY A 9 0.15 23.91 -8.33
N ALA A 10 0.50 22.74 -8.86
CA ALA A 10 1.33 21.75 -8.19
C ALA A 10 2.77 22.27 -8.02
N HIS A 11 3.20 22.43 -6.77
CA HIS A 11 4.59 22.72 -6.39
C HIS A 11 5.34 21.39 -6.25
N TRP A 12 6.26 21.11 -7.17
CA TRP A 12 7.30 20.09 -7.02
C TRP A 12 8.59 20.80 -6.63
N SER A 13 8.98 20.62 -5.37
CA SER A 13 10.21 21.21 -4.83
C SER A 13 11.40 20.33 -5.19
N ARG A 14 12.36 20.94 -5.90
CA ARG A 14 13.64 20.40 -6.32
C ARG A 14 14.69 20.81 -5.28
N HIS A 15 15.14 19.87 -4.44
CA HIS A 15 16.33 20.10 -3.62
C HIS A 15 17.49 19.25 -4.14
N GLY A 16 18.55 19.95 -4.52
CA GLY A 16 19.83 19.39 -4.90
C GLY A 16 20.70 19.07 -3.68
N GLY A 17 21.51 18.04 -3.86
CA GLY A 17 22.93 18.00 -3.50
C GLY A 17 23.32 18.20 -2.04
N THR A 18 23.74 17.12 -1.39
CA THR A 18 24.96 17.17 -0.56
C THR A 18 25.66 15.81 -0.55
N ARG A 19 26.92 15.82 -1.00
CA ARG A 19 27.90 14.74 -0.81
C ARG A 19 28.37 14.76 0.65
N ALA A 20 28.53 13.58 1.25
CA ALA A 20 29.50 13.38 2.33
C ALA A 20 30.09 11.98 2.23
N ALA A 21 31.41 11.93 2.34
CA ALA A 21 32.28 10.79 2.13
C ALA A 21 32.23 9.82 3.33
N ALA A 22 32.27 8.52 3.04
CA ALA A 22 32.67 7.50 4.00
C ALA A 22 33.85 6.71 3.40
N THR A 23 34.99 6.83 4.09
CA THR A 23 36.28 6.20 3.83
C THR A 23 36.35 4.79 4.45
N GLY A 24 36.83 3.81 3.70
CA GLY A 24 37.20 2.46 4.20
C GLY A 24 37.46 1.46 3.07
N PRO A 25 38.41 0.52 3.21
CA PRO A 25 39.45 0.29 2.20
C PRO A 25 39.13 -0.81 1.18
N ARG A 26 39.60 -0.62 -0.06
CA ARG A 26 39.70 -1.69 -1.06
C ARG A 26 41.12 -1.72 -1.62
N ASP A 27 41.93 -2.61 -1.07
CA ASP A 27 42.97 -3.30 -1.81
C ASP A 27 42.31 -4.53 -2.47
N VAL A 28 42.33 -4.60 -3.80
CA VAL A 28 42.75 -5.80 -4.54
C VAL A 28 43.16 -5.35 -5.94
N SER A 29 44.46 -5.46 -6.19
CA SER A 29 45.14 -5.37 -7.47
C SER A 29 44.44 -6.20 -8.56
N ARG A 30 44.08 -5.57 -9.68
CA ARG A 30 44.05 -6.27 -10.97
C ARG A 30 44.31 -5.30 -12.12
N ALA A 31 45.60 -5.06 -12.36
CA ALA A 31 46.07 -4.63 -13.66
C ALA A 31 45.65 -5.68 -14.71
N ARG A 32 44.83 -5.27 -15.68
CA ARG A 32 44.67 -5.99 -16.95
C ARG A 32 44.82 -4.99 -18.08
N ASN A 33 46.03 -4.97 -18.61
CA ASN A 33 46.38 -4.86 -20.03
C ASN A 33 45.24 -4.38 -20.94
N ALA A 34 45.24 -3.08 -21.22
CA ALA A 34 44.70 -2.55 -22.46
C ALA A 34 45.70 -2.90 -23.58
N GLN A 35 45.63 -4.13 -24.08
CA GLN A 35 46.18 -4.46 -25.38
C GLN A 35 45.13 -4.10 -26.42
N SER A 36 45.25 -2.89 -26.95
CA SER A 36 44.70 -2.49 -28.24
C SER A 36 45.22 -3.44 -29.31
N SER A 37 44.49 -4.52 -29.53
CA SER A 37 44.60 -5.32 -30.74
C SER A 37 43.55 -4.79 -31.69
N THR A 38 43.96 -3.89 -32.58
CA THR A 38 43.30 -3.69 -33.86
C THR A 38 43.41 -5.02 -34.62
N SER A 39 42.51 -5.94 -34.29
CA SER A 39 42.30 -7.16 -35.06
C SER A 39 41.70 -6.72 -36.38
N THR A 40 42.55 -6.63 -37.40
CA THR A 40 42.14 -6.57 -38.79
C THR A 40 41.30 -7.81 -39.05
N ARG A 41 39.98 -7.63 -38.99
CA ARG A 41 38.98 -8.63 -39.36
C ARG A 41 39.17 -8.92 -40.85
N THR A 42 40.09 -9.83 -41.14
CA THR A 42 40.27 -10.41 -42.45
C THR A 42 39.07 -11.30 -42.68
N THR A 43 38.12 -10.82 -43.48
CA THR A 43 37.09 -11.68 -44.09
C THR A 43 37.79 -12.93 -44.61
N PRO A 44 37.39 -14.14 -44.17
CA PRO A 44 38.02 -15.36 -44.65
C PRO A 44 37.86 -15.36 -46.17
N LEU A 45 38.99 -15.28 -46.89
CA LEU A 45 38.97 -15.41 -48.33
C LEU A 45 38.21 -16.70 -48.63
N SER A 46 37.18 -16.63 -49.48
CA SER A 46 36.46 -17.79 -50.02
C SER A 46 37.43 -18.95 -50.20
N GLN A 47 37.12 -20.15 -49.69
CA GLN A 47 38.01 -21.32 -49.74
C GLN A 47 38.64 -21.55 -51.12
N TRP A 48 37.96 -21.13 -52.19
CA TRP A 48 38.47 -21.11 -53.57
C TRP A 48 39.65 -20.16 -53.81
N LYS A 49 39.65 -18.97 -53.22
CA LYS A 49 40.77 -18.01 -53.27
C LYS A 49 41.98 -18.54 -52.48
N GLN A 50 41.74 -19.14 -51.30
CA GLN A 50 42.80 -19.80 -50.53
C GLN A 50 43.40 -20.97 -51.31
N LEU A 51 42.57 -21.86 -51.88
CA LEU A 51 43.04 -22.95 -52.75
C LEU A 51 43.86 -22.44 -53.93
N ARG A 52 43.42 -21.37 -54.61
CA ARG A 52 44.19 -20.76 -55.71
C ARG A 52 45.54 -20.19 -55.25
N GLN A 53 45.58 -19.53 -54.10
CA GLN A 53 46.83 -19.02 -53.53
C GLN A 53 47.76 -20.15 -53.08
N THR A 54 47.27 -21.16 -52.37
CA THR A 54 48.10 -22.30 -51.93
C THR A 54 48.64 -23.10 -53.12
N VAL A 55 47.85 -23.23 -54.18
CA VAL A 55 48.26 -23.87 -55.44
C VAL A 55 49.30 -23.02 -56.20
N ALA A 56 49.22 -21.68 -56.13
CA ALA A 56 50.22 -20.78 -56.71
C ALA A 56 51.53 -20.74 -55.90
N ILE A 57 51.45 -20.71 -54.56
CA ILE A 57 52.63 -20.70 -53.67
C ILE A 57 53.44 -22.00 -53.81
N ARG A 58 52.77 -23.14 -54.04
CA ARG A 58 53.47 -24.41 -54.34
C ARG A 58 54.19 -24.42 -55.70
N GLN A 59 53.91 -23.47 -56.61
CA GLN A 59 54.64 -23.32 -57.87
C GLN A 59 55.94 -22.51 -57.69
N ASP A 60 55.95 -21.49 -56.83
CA ASP A 60 57.13 -20.62 -56.69
C ASP A 60 58.25 -21.22 -55.84
N VAL A 61 57.94 -22.14 -54.90
CA VAL A 61 58.96 -22.78 -54.04
C VAL A 61 59.82 -23.81 -54.78
N ALA A 62 59.46 -24.19 -56.02
CA ALA A 62 60.20 -25.17 -56.80
C ALA A 62 61.36 -24.57 -57.65
N GLU A 63 61.54 -23.25 -57.71
CA GLU A 63 62.51 -22.60 -58.60
C GLU A 63 63.83 -22.11 -57.94
N VAL A 64 64.03 -22.26 -56.63
CA VAL A 64 65.29 -21.83 -55.98
C VAL A 64 66.13 -23.04 -55.56
N GLY A 65 66.81 -23.65 -56.54
CA GLY A 65 67.82 -24.66 -56.24
C GLY A 65 68.30 -25.47 -57.45
N SER A 66 69.46 -25.09 -57.97
CA SER A 66 70.41 -25.90 -58.75
C SER A 66 70.46 -25.72 -60.28
N SER A 67 71.71 -25.59 -60.74
CA SER A 67 72.15 -25.24 -62.08
C SER A 67 72.12 -26.40 -63.08
N SER A 68 71.43 -26.21 -64.21
CA SER A 68 71.68 -26.74 -65.59
C SER A 68 71.67 -28.27 -65.88
N PRO A 69 71.40 -28.72 -67.12
CA PRO A 69 70.31 -28.39 -68.03
C PRO A 69 69.63 -29.69 -68.54
N VAL A 70 68.37 -29.96 -68.19
CA VAL A 70 67.54 -30.95 -68.92
C VAL A 70 66.10 -30.44 -68.96
N LEU A 71 65.68 -30.08 -70.17
CA LEU A 71 64.29 -29.84 -70.55
C LEU A 71 63.41 -31.04 -70.14
N THR A 72 62.16 -30.76 -69.78
CA THR A 72 61.03 -31.70 -69.57
C THR A 72 60.71 -32.16 -68.14
N SER A 73 60.44 -31.22 -67.24
CA SER A 73 59.59 -31.51 -66.06
C SER A 73 58.51 -30.44 -65.79
N ALA A 74 58.51 -29.33 -66.52
CA ALA A 74 57.44 -28.34 -66.49
C ALA A 74 56.15 -28.78 -67.22
N GLN A 75 56.12 -29.97 -67.84
CA GLN A 75 55.06 -30.35 -68.79
C GLN A 75 53.91 -31.21 -68.25
N ASN A 76 54.00 -31.79 -67.05
CA ASN A 76 52.93 -32.69 -66.58
C ASN A 76 51.96 -32.09 -65.56
N ARG A 77 51.67 -30.79 -65.68
CA ARG A 77 50.39 -30.29 -65.15
C ARG A 77 49.31 -30.69 -66.13
N VAL A 78 48.66 -31.83 -65.88
CA VAL A 78 47.54 -32.31 -66.71
C VAL A 78 46.48 -31.22 -66.75
N ARG A 79 46.37 -30.54 -67.89
CA ARG A 79 45.35 -29.54 -68.15
C ARG A 79 44.10 -30.25 -68.62
N ILE A 80 42.94 -29.65 -68.36
CA ILE A 80 41.64 -30.18 -68.83
C ILE A 80 41.67 -30.41 -70.36
N SER A 81 42.45 -29.61 -71.11
CA SER A 81 42.68 -29.77 -72.54
C SER A 81 43.32 -31.10 -72.94
N HIS A 82 44.12 -31.71 -72.08
CA HIS A 82 44.85 -32.98 -72.33
C HIS A 82 44.02 -34.23 -72.00
N LEU A 83 42.80 -34.07 -71.48
CA LEU A 83 41.90 -35.18 -71.18
C LEU A 83 41.18 -35.70 -72.43
N CYS A 84 40.83 -36.99 -72.41
CA CYS A 84 39.95 -37.62 -73.40
C CYS A 84 38.56 -36.95 -73.39
N PRO A 85 37.78 -37.04 -74.49
CA PRO A 85 36.44 -36.46 -74.56
C PRO A 85 35.50 -36.91 -73.42
N GLU A 86 35.47 -38.20 -73.06
CA GLU A 86 34.65 -38.69 -71.94
C GLU A 86 35.02 -38.03 -70.61
N ASP A 87 36.32 -37.92 -70.32
CA ASP A 87 36.78 -37.37 -69.05
C ASP A 87 36.57 -35.87 -68.95
N LYS A 88 36.68 -35.14 -70.07
CA LYS A 88 36.25 -33.73 -70.15
C LYS A 88 34.77 -33.57 -69.78
N GLN A 89 33.90 -34.46 -70.26
CA GLN A 89 32.49 -34.43 -69.90
C GLN A 89 32.24 -34.75 -68.42
N LYS A 90 32.93 -35.74 -67.84
CA LYS A 90 32.84 -36.07 -66.41
C LYS A 90 33.30 -34.89 -65.54
N VAL A 91 34.43 -34.27 -65.88
CA VAL A 91 34.93 -33.06 -65.20
C VAL A 91 33.92 -31.93 -65.31
N GLY A 92 33.33 -31.70 -66.50
CA GLY A 92 32.27 -30.69 -66.68
C GLY A 92 31.03 -30.96 -65.83
N LYS A 93 30.59 -32.23 -65.69
CA LYS A 93 29.50 -32.62 -64.78
C LYS A 93 29.85 -32.35 -63.32
N LEU A 94 31.07 -32.69 -62.90
CA LEU A 94 31.54 -32.46 -61.54
C LEU A 94 31.60 -30.97 -61.19
N ILE A 95 32.11 -30.12 -62.10
CA ILE A 95 32.15 -28.67 -61.92
C ILE A 95 30.73 -28.11 -61.72
N ARG A 96 29.76 -28.52 -62.56
CA ARG A 96 28.36 -28.10 -62.41
C ARG A 96 27.77 -28.55 -61.07
N GLN A 97 28.04 -29.78 -60.65
CA GLN A 97 27.57 -30.29 -59.36
C GLN A 97 28.17 -29.51 -58.18
N LEU A 98 29.48 -29.21 -58.22
CA LEU A 98 30.15 -28.41 -57.19
C LEU A 98 29.60 -26.99 -57.13
N MET A 99 29.27 -26.38 -58.28
CA MET A 99 28.62 -25.06 -58.30
C MET A 99 27.22 -25.11 -57.69
N LYS A 100 26.42 -26.14 -58.02
CA LYS A 100 25.08 -26.33 -57.45
C LYS A 100 25.15 -26.52 -55.92
N VAL A 101 25.92 -27.48 -55.46
CA VAL A 101 26.08 -27.77 -54.02
C VAL A 101 26.70 -26.58 -53.29
N GLY A 102 27.66 -25.86 -53.91
CA GLY A 102 28.23 -24.66 -53.34
C GLY A 102 27.20 -23.54 -53.12
N GLY A 103 26.27 -23.36 -54.07
CA GLY A 103 25.16 -22.41 -53.94
C GLY A 103 24.15 -22.81 -52.87
N GLU A 104 23.79 -24.10 -52.80
CA GLU A 104 22.91 -24.65 -51.75
C GLU A 104 23.54 -24.48 -50.35
N ASN A 105 24.85 -24.72 -50.23
CA ASN A 105 25.58 -24.58 -48.96
C ASN A 105 25.68 -23.12 -48.51
N GLU A 106 25.89 -22.18 -49.44
CA GLU A 106 25.86 -20.74 -49.14
C GLU A 106 24.45 -20.29 -48.69
N GLN A 107 23.40 -20.81 -49.33
CA GLN A 107 22.02 -20.51 -48.93
C GLN A 107 21.70 -21.06 -47.53
N LEU A 108 22.13 -22.28 -47.22
CA LEU A 108 21.97 -22.88 -45.90
C LEU A 108 22.71 -22.09 -44.82
N ARG A 109 23.92 -21.59 -45.11
CA ARG A 109 24.66 -20.72 -44.17
C ARG A 109 23.89 -19.45 -43.85
N LYS A 110 23.31 -18.80 -44.86
CA LYS A 110 22.45 -17.62 -44.63
C LYS A 110 21.24 -17.94 -43.77
N GLN A 111 20.57 -19.07 -44.01
CA GLN A 111 19.43 -19.50 -43.18
C GLN A 111 19.85 -19.77 -41.73
N VAL A 112 21.03 -20.37 -41.51
CA VAL A 112 21.57 -20.57 -40.16
C VAL A 112 21.86 -19.22 -39.50
N ASP A 113 22.44 -18.26 -40.21
CA ASP A 113 22.70 -16.92 -39.70
C ASP A 113 21.38 -16.21 -39.32
N ASP A 114 20.35 -16.30 -40.16
CA ASP A 114 19.01 -15.72 -39.93
C ASP A 114 18.35 -16.34 -38.68
N VAL A 115 18.33 -17.67 -38.58
CA VAL A 115 17.77 -18.39 -37.42
C VAL A 115 18.54 -18.08 -36.15
N THR A 116 19.86 -17.91 -36.24
CA THR A 116 20.67 -17.53 -35.07
C THR A 116 20.33 -16.12 -34.60
N ALA A 117 20.14 -15.18 -35.52
CA ALA A 117 19.71 -13.82 -35.19
C ALA A 117 18.30 -13.79 -34.56
N GLU A 118 17.37 -14.58 -35.07
CA GLU A 118 16.03 -14.72 -34.49
C GLU A 118 16.09 -15.33 -33.08
N LEU A 119 16.94 -16.35 -32.87
CA LEU A 119 17.13 -16.95 -31.56
C LEU A 119 17.72 -15.95 -30.56
N ASP A 120 18.73 -15.18 -30.95
CA ASP A 120 19.34 -14.16 -30.10
C ASP A 120 18.32 -13.09 -29.70
N GLN A 121 17.46 -12.65 -30.64
CA GLN A 121 16.38 -11.71 -30.35
C GLN A 121 15.34 -12.31 -29.40
N ALA A 122 14.92 -13.56 -29.64
CA ALA A 122 13.95 -14.23 -28.78
C ALA A 122 14.48 -14.44 -27.34
N LEU A 123 15.79 -14.66 -27.19
CA LEU A 123 16.43 -14.72 -25.87
C LEU A 123 16.43 -13.36 -25.17
N ALA A 124 16.75 -12.29 -25.89
CA ALA A 124 16.69 -10.93 -25.34
C ALA A 124 15.27 -10.56 -24.90
N ASP A 125 14.26 -10.83 -25.75
CA ASP A 125 12.86 -10.55 -25.43
C ASP A 125 12.37 -11.35 -24.21
N LYS A 126 12.79 -12.61 -24.11
CA LYS A 126 12.49 -13.47 -22.96
C LYS A 126 13.07 -12.88 -21.69
N ASP A 127 14.34 -12.46 -21.69
CA ASP A 127 14.99 -11.90 -20.52
C ASP A 127 14.32 -10.58 -20.08
N ASP A 128 13.95 -9.73 -21.05
CA ASP A 128 13.17 -8.51 -20.81
C ASP A 128 11.80 -8.79 -20.18
N LEU A 129 11.10 -9.81 -20.67
CA LEU A 129 9.82 -10.24 -20.10
C LEU A 129 9.97 -10.81 -18.69
N GLN A 130 11.04 -11.55 -18.40
CA GLN A 130 11.33 -12.04 -17.06
C GLN A 130 11.59 -10.89 -16.08
N ILE A 131 12.32 -9.85 -16.51
CA ILE A 131 12.55 -8.65 -15.70
C ILE A 131 11.23 -7.93 -15.42
N LYS A 132 10.40 -7.71 -16.44
CA LYS A 132 9.08 -7.06 -16.29
C LYS A 132 8.17 -7.86 -15.37
N LEU A 133 8.18 -9.20 -15.49
CA LEU A 133 7.43 -10.08 -14.61
C LEU A 133 7.87 -9.91 -13.15
N ALA A 134 9.18 -9.97 -12.89
CA ALA A 134 9.73 -9.79 -11.55
C ALA A 134 9.33 -8.44 -10.94
N GLN A 135 9.45 -7.35 -11.71
CA GLN A 135 9.02 -6.02 -11.28
C GLN A 135 7.51 -5.96 -10.97
N SER A 136 6.68 -6.56 -11.82
CA SER A 136 5.23 -6.59 -11.60
C SER A 136 4.85 -7.36 -10.33
N LEU A 137 5.54 -8.46 -10.04
CA LEU A 137 5.33 -9.24 -8.82
C LEU A 137 5.74 -8.46 -7.57
N ASP A 138 6.84 -7.70 -7.62
CA ASP A 138 7.25 -6.88 -6.49
C ASP A 138 6.31 -5.68 -6.26
N MET A 139 5.77 -5.08 -7.33
CA MET A 139 4.70 -4.09 -7.20
C MET A 139 3.45 -4.69 -6.55
N LEU A 140 3.03 -5.88 -6.99
CA LEU A 140 1.88 -6.58 -6.42
C LEU A 140 2.06 -6.86 -4.92
N LYS A 141 3.23 -7.34 -4.50
CA LYS A 141 3.54 -7.53 -3.06
C LYS A 141 3.45 -6.20 -2.30
N THR A 142 3.95 -5.12 -2.89
CA THR A 142 3.92 -3.78 -2.27
C THR A 142 2.48 -3.29 -2.12
N TYR A 143 1.64 -3.46 -3.14
CA TYR A 143 0.22 -3.11 -3.07
C TYR A 143 -0.53 -3.98 -2.05
N GLN A 144 -0.24 -5.28 -2.00
CA GLN A 144 -0.82 -6.18 -1.02
C GLN A 144 -0.48 -5.74 0.41
N ALA A 145 0.79 -5.42 0.68
CA ALA A 145 1.21 -4.91 1.98
C ALA A 145 0.50 -3.59 2.34
N ARG A 146 0.38 -2.67 1.38
CA ARG A 146 -0.33 -1.40 1.56
C ARG A 146 -1.81 -1.63 1.86
N MET A 147 -2.48 -2.54 1.15
CA MET A 147 -3.88 -2.87 1.38
C MET A 147 -4.09 -3.46 2.78
N HIS A 148 -3.23 -4.38 3.22
CA HIS A 148 -3.30 -4.91 4.59
C HIS A 148 -3.08 -3.83 5.65
N ALA A 149 -2.14 -2.90 5.45
CA ALA A 149 -1.92 -1.79 6.37
C ALA A 149 -3.14 -0.85 6.44
N MET A 150 -3.74 -0.52 5.30
CA MET A 150 -4.97 0.29 5.27
C MET A 150 -6.15 -0.42 5.92
N GLN A 151 -6.31 -1.74 5.71
CA GLN A 151 -7.35 -2.52 6.36
C GLN A 151 -7.17 -2.52 7.89
N ALA A 152 -5.95 -2.79 8.37
CA ALA A 152 -5.67 -2.78 9.80
C ALA A 152 -5.91 -1.39 10.43
N GLN A 153 -5.57 -0.32 9.72
CA GLN A 153 -5.87 1.04 10.17
C GLN A 153 -7.39 1.29 10.23
N SER A 154 -8.14 0.90 9.21
CA SER A 154 -9.60 1.03 9.16
C SER A 154 -10.25 0.26 10.32
N ASP A 155 -9.81 -0.99 10.57
CA ASP A 155 -10.36 -1.81 11.65
C ASP A 155 -10.08 -1.19 13.03
N MET A 156 -8.88 -0.63 13.22
CA MET A 156 -8.53 0.09 14.45
C MET A 156 -9.37 1.36 14.63
N GLU A 157 -9.57 2.15 13.57
CA GLU A 157 -10.41 3.35 13.61
C GLU A 157 -11.88 3.00 13.89
N GLN A 158 -12.41 1.97 13.23
CA GLN A 158 -13.74 1.42 13.48
C GLN A 158 -13.90 0.99 14.96
N ALA A 159 -12.90 0.30 15.51
CA ALA A 159 -12.90 -0.12 16.92
C ALA A 159 -12.92 1.09 17.87
N LYS A 160 -12.17 2.16 17.57
CA LYS A 160 -12.18 3.39 18.36
C LYS A 160 -13.53 4.10 18.31
N VAL A 161 -14.13 4.22 17.13
CA VAL A 161 -15.44 4.84 16.94
C VAL A 161 -16.53 4.06 17.67
N THR A 162 -16.52 2.73 17.57
CA THR A 162 -17.49 1.88 18.26
C THR A 162 -17.33 1.93 19.78
N ALA A 163 -16.09 1.94 20.29
CA ALA A 163 -15.83 2.15 21.72
C ALA A 163 -16.32 3.52 22.21
N ALA A 164 -16.01 4.59 21.46
CA ALA A 164 -16.47 5.95 21.80
C ALA A 164 -18.00 6.07 21.78
N ALA A 165 -18.67 5.42 20.82
CA ALA A 165 -20.13 5.38 20.76
C ALA A 165 -20.73 4.63 21.96
N ALA A 166 -20.12 3.52 22.38
CA ALA A 166 -20.55 2.78 23.57
C ALA A 166 -20.38 3.60 24.85
N ASP A 167 -19.25 4.31 25.00
CA ASP A 167 -19.02 5.20 26.13
C ASP A 167 -20.01 6.37 26.15
N ALA A 168 -20.28 6.98 24.99
CA ALA A 168 -21.27 8.05 24.87
C ALA A 168 -22.67 7.56 25.26
N ALA A 169 -23.08 6.38 24.79
CA ALA A 169 -24.36 5.78 25.15
C ALA A 169 -24.45 5.50 26.67
N ARG A 170 -23.35 5.01 27.28
CA ARG A 170 -23.28 4.79 28.73
C ARG A 170 -23.43 6.09 29.51
N LEU A 171 -22.73 7.15 29.11
CA LEU A 171 -22.84 8.47 29.75
C LEU A 171 -24.25 9.07 29.58
N GLN A 172 -24.86 8.91 28.40
CA GLN A 172 -26.22 9.35 28.16
C GLN A 172 -27.23 8.61 29.05
N GLN A 173 -27.06 7.30 29.22
CA GLN A 173 -27.91 6.51 30.13
C GLN A 173 -27.75 6.98 31.57
N GLN A 174 -26.51 7.18 32.05
CA GLN A 174 -26.26 7.69 33.40
C GLN A 174 -26.89 9.07 33.64
N ALA A 175 -26.79 9.96 32.64
CA ALA A 175 -27.42 11.29 32.72
C ALA A 175 -28.95 11.17 32.79
N HIS A 176 -29.54 10.27 32.01
CA HIS A 176 -30.98 10.00 32.04
C HIS A 176 -31.43 9.44 33.40
N ASP A 177 -30.73 8.44 33.92
CA ASP A 177 -31.03 7.82 35.22
C ASP A 177 -30.91 8.85 36.35
N HIS A 178 -29.90 9.72 36.29
CA HIS A 178 -29.73 10.79 37.27
C HIS A 178 -30.85 11.83 37.20
N ALA A 179 -31.24 12.24 35.98
CA ALA A 179 -32.36 13.15 35.79
C ALA A 179 -33.68 12.56 36.33
N HIS A 180 -33.91 11.27 36.08
CA HIS A 180 -35.06 10.55 36.62
C HIS A 180 -35.02 10.48 38.15
N ALA A 181 -33.87 10.18 38.75
CA ALA A 181 -33.70 10.16 40.21
C ALA A 181 -34.02 11.53 40.84
N LEU A 182 -33.54 12.63 40.25
CA LEU A 182 -33.86 13.98 40.71
C LEU A 182 -35.36 14.31 40.58
N GLN A 183 -36.02 13.84 39.52
CA GLN A 183 -37.46 14.01 39.35
C GLN A 183 -38.24 13.27 40.44
N VAL A 184 -37.86 12.03 40.76
CA VAL A 184 -38.50 11.26 41.85
C VAL A 184 -38.34 12.00 43.18
N LEU A 185 -37.12 12.44 43.52
CA LEU A 185 -36.87 13.20 44.75
C LEU A 185 -37.70 14.49 44.84
N ARG A 186 -37.90 15.17 43.71
CA ARG A 186 -38.75 16.36 43.64
C ARG A 186 -40.22 16.02 43.93
N LEU A 187 -40.74 14.96 43.32
CA LEU A 187 -42.12 14.52 43.55
C LEU A 187 -42.34 14.10 45.00
N ASP A 188 -41.39 13.37 45.59
CA ASP A 188 -41.43 12.97 47.00
C ASP A 188 -41.43 14.20 47.93
N HIS A 189 -40.62 15.20 47.62
CA HIS A 189 -40.59 16.47 48.35
C HIS A 189 -41.93 17.20 48.25
N ASP A 190 -42.50 17.33 47.06
CA ASP A 190 -43.80 17.98 46.84
C ASP A 190 -44.94 17.22 47.57
N ASP A 191 -44.89 15.89 47.59
CA ASP A 191 -45.80 15.04 48.37
C ASP A 191 -45.66 15.29 49.88
N ALA A 192 -44.43 15.37 50.38
CA ALA A 192 -44.15 15.65 51.79
C ALA A 192 -44.66 17.04 52.20
N MET A 193 -44.44 18.07 51.38
CA MET A 193 -44.95 19.42 51.62
C MET A 193 -46.49 19.44 51.64
N ARG A 194 -47.15 18.74 50.71
CA ARG A 194 -48.62 18.61 50.70
C ARG A 194 -49.17 17.88 51.91
N LYS A 195 -48.44 16.90 52.46
CA LYS A 195 -48.82 16.22 53.71
C LYS A 195 -48.62 17.14 54.92
N ALA A 196 -47.50 17.86 54.97
CA ALA A 196 -47.21 18.82 56.04
C ALA A 196 -48.25 19.96 56.10
N SER A 197 -48.65 20.52 54.95
CA SER A 197 -49.72 21.54 54.91
C SER A 197 -51.05 21.01 55.45
N ARG A 198 -51.46 19.80 55.03
CA ARG A 198 -52.68 19.16 55.54
C ARG A 198 -52.61 18.88 57.03
N GLN A 199 -51.45 18.44 57.54
CA GLN A 199 -51.27 18.23 58.97
C GLN A 199 -51.41 19.54 59.74
N TRP A 200 -50.82 20.63 59.24
CA TRP A 200 -50.91 21.94 59.88
C TRP A 200 -52.35 22.46 59.92
N GLU A 201 -53.14 22.24 58.86
CA GLU A 201 -54.58 22.55 58.86
C GLU A 201 -55.32 21.80 59.97
N VAL A 202 -55.09 20.49 60.10
CA VAL A 202 -55.69 19.66 61.16
C VAL A 202 -55.28 20.13 62.56
N ASP A 203 -54.00 20.45 62.76
CA ASP A 203 -53.49 20.94 64.04
C ASP A 203 -54.11 22.30 64.42
N MET A 204 -54.26 23.20 63.44
CA MET A 204 -54.91 24.49 63.64
C MET A 204 -56.39 24.37 64.00
N ASP A 205 -57.11 23.43 63.37
CA ASP A 205 -58.51 23.17 63.71
C ASP A 205 -58.65 22.57 65.11
N ARG A 206 -57.76 21.65 65.48
CA ARG A 206 -57.71 21.12 66.86
C ARG A 206 -57.47 22.22 67.89
N LEU A 207 -56.51 23.13 67.65
CA LEU A 207 -56.26 24.25 68.56
C LEU A 207 -57.46 25.19 68.67
N ARG A 208 -58.19 25.43 67.57
CA ARG A 208 -59.43 26.22 67.59
C ARG A 208 -60.52 25.57 68.44
N GLU A 209 -60.67 24.25 68.33
CA GLU A 209 -61.60 23.48 69.16
C GLU A 209 -61.21 23.54 70.64
N GLU A 210 -59.93 23.36 70.97
CA GLU A 210 -59.40 23.47 72.34
C GLU A 210 -59.68 24.86 72.94
N ILE A 211 -59.38 25.94 72.20
CA ILE A 211 -59.70 27.32 72.63
C ILE A 211 -61.21 27.50 72.84
N ALA A 212 -62.05 26.93 71.98
CA ALA A 212 -63.51 27.02 72.12
C ALA A 212 -63.99 26.29 73.37
N MET A 213 -63.44 25.12 73.67
CA MET A 213 -63.73 24.36 74.89
C MET A 213 -63.30 25.12 76.15
N GLU A 214 -62.08 25.67 76.17
CA GLU A 214 -61.62 26.48 77.30
C GLU A 214 -62.52 27.69 77.55
N ARG A 215 -62.95 28.40 76.49
CA ARG A 215 -63.88 29.53 76.62
C ARG A 215 -65.20 29.11 77.25
N ARG A 216 -65.75 27.97 76.84
CA ARG A 216 -66.98 27.41 77.44
C ARG A 216 -66.78 27.08 78.92
N GLN A 217 -65.66 26.44 79.27
CA GLN A 217 -65.34 26.13 80.67
C GLN A 217 -65.22 27.40 81.53
N ARG A 218 -64.55 28.44 81.02
CA ARG A 218 -64.43 29.74 81.72
C ARG A 218 -65.80 30.40 81.94
N LEU A 219 -66.70 30.32 80.95
CA LEU A 219 -68.07 30.83 81.10
C LEU A 219 -68.83 30.08 82.20
N LEU A 220 -68.76 28.74 82.23
CA LEU A 220 -69.40 27.94 83.28
C LEU A 220 -68.86 28.28 84.68
N LEU A 221 -67.55 28.43 84.82
CA LEU A 221 -66.94 28.85 86.08
C LEU A 221 -67.37 30.27 86.49
N ALA A 222 -67.49 31.20 85.53
CA ALA A 222 -67.98 32.54 85.80
C ALA A 222 -69.44 32.53 86.28
N GLU A 223 -70.32 31.75 85.62
CA GLU A 223 -71.71 31.57 86.05
C GLU A 223 -71.80 30.99 87.47
N GLN A 224 -70.96 30.02 87.82
CA GLN A 224 -70.90 29.46 89.18
C GLN A 224 -70.45 30.50 90.22
N LEU A 225 -69.45 31.32 89.88
CA LEU A 225 -69.00 32.40 90.76
C LEU A 225 -70.09 33.44 90.97
N ASP A 226 -70.79 33.85 89.91
CA ASP A 226 -71.91 34.78 89.99
C ASP A 226 -73.04 34.20 90.84
N ALA A 227 -73.40 32.93 90.65
CA ALA A 227 -74.40 32.24 91.47
C ALA A 227 -74.02 32.21 92.96
N HIS A 228 -72.77 31.88 93.29
CA HIS A 228 -72.26 31.93 94.66
C HIS A 228 -72.26 33.35 95.25
N GLN A 229 -71.95 34.36 94.44
CA GLN A 229 -72.03 35.76 94.89
C GLN A 229 -73.47 36.16 95.21
N HIS A 230 -74.43 35.83 94.34
CA HIS A 230 -75.86 36.09 94.58
C HIS A 230 -76.36 35.34 95.83
N GLN A 231 -75.92 34.09 96.02
CA GLN A 231 -76.25 33.33 97.23
C GLN A 231 -75.72 34.00 98.50
N ARG A 232 -74.44 34.43 98.53
CA ARG A 232 -73.89 35.15 99.69
C ARG A 232 -74.60 36.47 99.96
N LEU A 233 -74.95 37.23 98.93
CA LEU A 233 -75.71 38.47 99.10
C LEU A 233 -77.09 38.19 99.68
N SER A 234 -77.78 37.15 99.21
CA SER A 234 -79.06 36.73 99.79
C SER A 234 -78.96 36.25 101.24
N GLU A 235 -77.86 35.58 101.63
CA GLU A 235 -77.61 35.17 103.02
C GLU A 235 -77.32 36.37 103.94
N VAL A 236 -76.59 37.39 103.44
CA VAL A 236 -76.34 38.64 104.17
C VAL A 236 -77.62 39.46 104.34
N ASP A 237 -78.47 39.55 103.31
CA ASP A 237 -79.75 40.28 103.38
C ASP A 237 -80.74 39.63 104.38
N ILE A 238 -80.68 38.31 104.55
CA ILE A 238 -81.42 37.59 105.59
C ILE A 238 -80.88 37.91 106.99
N TYR A 239 -79.55 38.04 107.15
CA TYR A 239 -78.92 38.40 108.43
C TYR A 239 -79.12 39.86 108.85
N ILE A 240 -79.44 40.77 107.92
CA ILE A 240 -79.75 42.18 108.21
C ILE A 240 -81.26 42.38 108.53
N SER A 241 -82.09 41.37 108.26
CA SER A 241 -83.56 41.42 108.44
C SER A 241 -84.09 40.73 109.71
N ILE A 242 -83.22 40.39 110.68
CA ILE A 242 -83.55 39.89 112.02
C ILE A 242 -83.10 40.94 113.05
#